data_AF-A0A081CIP8-F1
#
_entry.id   AF-A0A081CIP8-F1
#
_cell.length_a   1.000
_cell.length_b   1.000
_cell.length_c   1.000
_cell.angle_alpha   90.00
_cell.angle_beta   90.00
_cell.angle_gamma   90.00
#
_symmetry.space_group_name_H-M   'P 1'
#
loop_
_entity.id
_entity.type
_entity.pdbx_description
1 polymer ?
#
loop_
_entity_poly.entity_id
_entity_poly.type
_entity_poly.pdbx_seq_one_letter_code
_entity_poly.pdbx_strand_id
1 'polypeptide(L)'
;MRAASLFTLMAATVSTLVTAAPPAPGAAVCADLAKAFPATSGNDAVLTSSDGQPYTAAQTAGFNPLNNKLAPACIVQPTSQAQVATVMKSIYRHQANYAVRSGGHTGMAGWDSVQNGVLIDMSKLTDFSFNVKPGTIFVEPGLRWGDIYKRAAEYGVAPMGGRVQHVGTGLVLGGGLSLLSPQYGYACDGLVSAEIVMVDGSTRRVTAETDPQLFRAIKGGGGRFGIVTRYELKAYPTGTNDDKNWYGGSITALTPEGMDLMVQYTEKFVAATDDPKATLLTNVGMLKQNGAPLYLGSGFLFYKGTQDDFNAAFKDFLSIPGIIAQTQPMSYLEATAVTPLGWAPTQAYKWLGGSLYPNSSPNGWQATWDNVKAFLHRNEAVLESAFFSLTPVKTNQIEQGYQNGGNAIAPPRGKSYVHWLFSNILAPGTTAFPQALENDRMAFLQQNPSSPGLPLFLNEVDATQKTFQSYGWFPQLLKQYYKADPTAFSMRKQQGPTFW
;
A
#
# COMPACT_ATOMS: atom_id res chain seq x y z
N MET A 1 11.74 -96.39 17.14
CA MET A 1 12.48 -95.41 16.33
C MET A 1 11.47 -94.41 15.78
N ARG A 2 11.38 -93.20 16.34
CA ARG A 2 10.47 -92.14 15.88
C ARG A 2 11.32 -91.00 15.29
N ALA A 3 11.03 -90.66 14.04
CA ALA A 3 11.66 -89.57 13.29
C ALA A 3 11.00 -88.22 13.64
N ALA A 4 11.80 -87.18 13.82
CA ALA A 4 11.35 -85.80 13.95
C ALA A 4 11.58 -85.07 12.62
N SER A 5 10.52 -84.48 12.06
CA SER A 5 10.58 -83.65 10.87
C SER A 5 10.65 -82.17 11.27
N LEU A 6 11.68 -81.46 10.82
CA LEU A 6 11.78 -80.00 10.92
C LEU A 6 10.97 -79.35 9.78
N PHE A 7 10.01 -78.49 10.13
CA PHE A 7 9.39 -77.55 9.20
C PHE A 7 10.15 -76.23 9.22
N THR A 8 10.69 -75.82 8.07
CA THR A 8 11.33 -74.52 7.88
C THR A 8 10.28 -73.52 7.37
N LEU A 9 9.98 -72.48 8.15
CA LEU A 9 9.11 -71.37 7.72
C LEU A 9 9.93 -70.41 6.84
N MET A 10 9.58 -70.29 5.56
CA MET A 10 10.06 -69.18 4.71
C MET A 10 9.17 -67.95 4.93
N ALA A 11 9.75 -66.87 5.46
CA ALA A 11 9.10 -65.57 5.52
C ALA A 11 9.27 -64.85 4.17
N ALA A 12 8.17 -64.63 3.46
CA ALA A 12 8.15 -63.81 2.25
C ALA A 12 8.13 -62.32 2.65
N THR A 13 9.16 -61.57 2.26
CA THR A 13 9.23 -60.11 2.41
C THR A 13 8.44 -59.44 1.29
N VAL A 14 7.25 -58.93 1.61
CA VAL A 14 6.49 -58.05 0.72
C VAL A 14 7.15 -56.66 0.75
N SER A 15 7.86 -56.29 -0.32
CA SER A 15 8.33 -54.92 -0.52
C SER A 15 7.15 -54.02 -0.86
N THR A 16 6.67 -53.24 0.11
CA THR A 16 5.75 -52.14 -0.14
C THR A 16 6.51 -51.02 -0.84
N LEU A 17 6.20 -50.80 -2.12
CA LEU A 17 6.57 -49.58 -2.84
C LEU A 17 5.90 -48.40 -2.12
N VAL A 18 6.65 -47.74 -1.23
CA VAL A 18 6.25 -46.45 -0.66
C VAL A 18 6.31 -45.44 -1.79
N THR A 19 5.16 -45.16 -2.40
CA THR A 19 5.04 -44.01 -3.30
C THR A 19 5.20 -42.75 -2.45
N ALA A 20 6.23 -41.97 -2.73
CA ALA A 20 6.45 -40.70 -2.03
C ALA A 20 5.20 -39.82 -2.18
N ALA A 21 4.75 -39.21 -1.08
CA ALA A 21 3.63 -38.27 -1.13
C ALA A 21 3.94 -37.14 -2.13
N PRO A 22 2.95 -36.68 -2.91
CA PRO A 22 3.16 -35.59 -3.86
C PRO A 22 3.67 -34.35 -3.11
N PRO A 23 4.61 -33.59 -3.72
CA PRO A 23 5.18 -32.41 -3.09
C PRO A 23 4.08 -31.40 -2.75
N ALA A 24 4.24 -30.68 -1.64
CA ALA A 24 3.35 -29.59 -1.27
C ALA A 24 3.24 -28.58 -2.44
N PRO A 25 2.05 -27.97 -2.68
CA PRO A 25 1.81 -27.09 -3.83
C PRO A 25 2.91 -26.04 -4.10
N GLY A 26 3.36 -25.34 -3.06
CA GLY A 26 4.44 -24.35 -3.18
C GLY A 26 5.75 -24.97 -3.67
N ALA A 27 6.17 -26.10 -3.09
CA ALA A 27 7.37 -26.81 -3.50
C ALA A 27 7.28 -27.34 -4.95
N ALA A 28 6.11 -27.80 -5.37
CA ALA A 28 5.85 -28.22 -6.75
C ALA A 28 6.04 -27.06 -7.75
N VAL A 29 5.55 -25.86 -7.40
CA VAL A 29 5.80 -24.65 -8.20
C VAL A 29 7.29 -24.35 -8.26
N CYS A 30 7.98 -24.33 -7.13
CA CYS A 30 9.41 -24.00 -7.09
C CYS A 30 10.25 -24.96 -7.94
N ALA A 31 9.96 -26.26 -7.90
CA ALA A 31 10.64 -27.25 -8.74
C ALA A 31 10.39 -27.01 -10.24
N ASP A 32 9.20 -26.59 -10.62
CA ASP A 32 8.88 -26.28 -12.02
C ASP A 32 9.52 -24.96 -12.49
N LEU A 33 9.61 -23.96 -11.61
CA LEU A 33 10.25 -22.69 -11.94
C LEU A 33 11.77 -22.82 -11.99
N ALA A 34 12.38 -23.65 -11.15
CA ALA A 34 13.81 -23.96 -11.25
C ALA A 34 14.19 -24.60 -12.61
N LYS A 35 13.27 -25.37 -13.21
CA LYS A 35 13.45 -25.90 -14.58
C LYS A 35 13.19 -24.84 -15.66
N ALA A 36 12.19 -23.98 -15.46
CA ALA A 36 11.81 -22.96 -16.43
C ALA A 36 12.81 -21.78 -16.48
N PHE A 37 13.46 -21.49 -15.35
CA PHE A 37 14.45 -20.43 -15.18
C PHE A 37 15.74 -21.03 -14.63
N PRO A 38 16.47 -21.84 -15.42
CA PRO A 38 17.71 -22.43 -14.95
C PRO A 38 18.69 -21.33 -14.55
N ALA A 39 19.41 -21.56 -13.45
CA ALA A 39 20.47 -20.70 -12.96
C ALA A 39 21.50 -20.45 -14.07
N THR A 40 21.40 -19.32 -14.78
CA THR A 40 22.47 -18.84 -15.64
C THR A 40 23.39 -17.97 -14.80
N SER A 41 24.69 -18.22 -14.87
CA SER A 41 25.77 -17.53 -14.14
C SER A 41 25.46 -16.06 -13.81
N GLY A 42 24.92 -15.83 -12.60
CA GLY A 42 24.77 -14.49 -12.01
C GLY A 42 23.36 -13.94 -11.78
N ASN A 43 22.27 -14.58 -12.22
CA ASN A 43 20.89 -14.08 -11.97
C ASN A 43 19.90 -15.24 -11.76
N ASP A 44 19.85 -15.76 -10.54
CA ASP A 44 18.85 -16.77 -10.18
C ASP A 44 17.48 -16.09 -10.03
N ALA A 45 16.63 -16.29 -11.03
CA ALA A 45 15.26 -15.79 -11.00
C ALA A 45 14.43 -16.46 -9.89
N VAL A 46 14.88 -17.59 -9.33
CA VAL A 46 14.21 -18.36 -8.28
C VAL A 46 15.17 -18.57 -7.12
N LEU A 47 14.80 -18.07 -5.94
CA LEU A 47 15.53 -18.20 -4.69
C LEU A 47 14.78 -19.14 -3.74
N THR A 48 15.51 -19.97 -3.03
CA THR A 48 15.05 -20.95 -2.05
C THR A 48 15.88 -20.83 -0.78
N SER A 49 15.45 -21.47 0.31
CA SER A 49 16.19 -21.41 1.57
C SER A 49 17.62 -21.95 1.47
N SER A 50 17.91 -22.85 0.51
CA SER A 50 19.27 -23.34 0.26
C SER A 50 20.21 -22.29 -0.33
N ASP A 51 19.68 -21.20 -0.89
CA ASP A 51 20.47 -20.09 -1.42
C ASP A 51 21.00 -19.16 -0.31
N GLY A 52 20.59 -19.36 0.95
CA GLY A 52 21.14 -18.65 2.10
C GLY A 52 20.86 -17.14 2.08
N GLN A 53 21.92 -16.33 2.04
CA GLN A 53 21.81 -14.86 2.17
C GLN A 53 20.95 -14.18 1.10
N PRO A 54 21.08 -14.47 -0.21
CA PRO A 54 20.14 -14.01 -1.23
C PRO A 54 18.66 -14.24 -0.89
N TYR A 55 18.30 -15.44 -0.44
CA TYR A 55 16.93 -15.74 -0.03
C TYR A 55 16.52 -14.93 1.20
N THR A 56 17.35 -14.88 2.25
CA THR A 56 17.07 -14.12 3.47
C THR A 56 16.91 -12.62 3.19
N ALA A 57 17.77 -12.05 2.34
CA ALA A 57 17.70 -10.65 1.93
C ALA A 57 16.39 -10.35 1.18
N ALA A 58 16.00 -11.21 0.24
CA ALA A 58 14.72 -11.07 -0.44
C ALA A 58 13.55 -11.29 0.54
N GLN A 59 13.57 -12.32 1.38
CA GLN A 59 12.51 -12.61 2.36
C GLN A 59 12.23 -11.42 3.27
N THR A 60 13.29 -10.75 3.74
CA THR A 60 13.22 -9.68 4.73
C THR A 60 13.20 -8.26 4.15
N ALA A 61 13.12 -8.11 2.82
CA ALA A 61 13.06 -6.82 2.15
C ALA A 61 11.72 -6.05 2.31
N GLY A 62 10.70 -6.68 2.90
CA GLY A 62 9.42 -6.02 3.17
C GLY A 62 9.56 -4.94 4.24
N PHE A 63 8.73 -3.90 4.16
CA PHE A 63 8.75 -2.76 5.09
C PHE A 63 8.34 -3.16 6.51
N ASN A 64 7.43 -4.13 6.64
CA ASN A 64 6.87 -4.53 7.93
C ASN A 64 7.46 -5.88 8.39
N PRO A 65 8.23 -5.92 9.49
CA PRO A 65 8.79 -7.15 10.06
C PRO A 65 7.75 -8.23 10.39
N LEU A 66 6.48 -7.85 10.59
CA LEU A 66 5.39 -8.81 10.75
C LEU A 66 5.26 -9.79 9.57
N ASN A 67 5.72 -9.37 8.38
CA ASN A 67 5.66 -10.15 7.14
C ASN A 67 6.97 -10.86 6.83
N ASN A 68 8.08 -10.30 7.31
CA ASN A 68 9.43 -10.82 7.08
C ASN A 68 9.68 -12.17 7.80
N LYS A 69 8.86 -12.52 8.80
CA LYS A 69 8.88 -13.83 9.46
C LYS A 69 8.28 -14.96 8.64
N LEU A 70 7.48 -14.64 7.61
CA LEU A 70 6.88 -15.67 6.75
C LEU A 70 7.97 -16.26 5.86
N ALA A 71 7.92 -17.58 5.66
CA ALA A 71 8.91 -18.31 4.86
C ALA A 71 8.27 -18.85 3.57
N PRO A 72 8.44 -18.15 2.43
CA PRO A 72 8.05 -18.69 1.12
C PRO A 72 8.81 -19.98 0.81
N ALA A 73 8.17 -20.93 0.14
CA ALA A 73 8.85 -22.11 -0.39
C ALA A 73 9.93 -21.71 -1.43
N CYS A 74 9.64 -20.68 -2.21
CA CYS A 74 10.62 -19.95 -3.02
C CYS A 74 10.17 -18.51 -3.25
N ILE A 75 11.14 -17.66 -3.58
CA ILE A 75 10.95 -16.28 -3.99
C ILE A 75 11.38 -16.17 -5.45
N VAL A 76 10.53 -15.60 -6.30
CA VAL A 76 10.82 -15.45 -7.73
C VAL A 76 10.97 -13.98 -8.04
N GLN A 77 12.07 -13.60 -8.70
CA GLN A 77 12.41 -12.23 -9.06
C GLN A 77 12.36 -12.05 -10.59
N PRO A 78 11.15 -12.00 -11.19
CA PRO A 78 11.01 -11.92 -12.64
C PRO A 78 11.57 -10.60 -13.20
N THR A 79 12.17 -10.68 -14.38
CA THR A 79 12.72 -9.53 -15.13
C THR A 79 11.89 -9.17 -16.36
N SER A 80 10.78 -9.88 -16.61
CA SER A 80 9.86 -9.59 -17.72
C SER A 80 8.44 -10.06 -17.42
N GLN A 81 7.47 -9.48 -18.14
CA GLN A 81 6.07 -9.94 -18.09
C GLN A 81 5.92 -11.43 -18.44
N ALA A 82 6.71 -11.93 -19.40
CA ALA A 82 6.67 -13.33 -19.81
C ALA A 82 7.07 -14.27 -18.66
N GLN A 83 8.06 -13.89 -17.85
CA GLN A 83 8.42 -14.67 -16.66
C GLN A 83 7.30 -14.66 -15.62
N VAL A 84 6.67 -13.51 -15.35
CA VAL A 84 5.50 -13.42 -14.45
C VAL A 84 4.36 -14.34 -14.94
N ALA A 85 4.10 -14.38 -16.25
CA ALA A 85 3.11 -15.28 -16.86
C ALA A 85 3.45 -16.76 -16.64
N THR A 86 4.71 -17.16 -16.84
CA THR A 86 5.18 -18.52 -16.56
C THR A 86 5.02 -18.90 -15.08
N VAL A 87 5.34 -17.97 -14.17
CA VAL A 87 5.13 -18.16 -12.72
C VAL A 87 3.66 -18.40 -12.41
N MET A 88 2.76 -17.55 -12.92
CA MET A 88 1.32 -17.68 -12.68
C MET A 88 0.74 -18.97 -13.25
N LYS A 89 1.17 -19.42 -14.44
CA LYS A 89 0.76 -20.73 -14.99
C LYS A 89 1.11 -21.88 -14.05
N SER A 90 2.31 -21.84 -13.46
CA SER A 90 2.75 -22.87 -12.52
C SER A 90 1.94 -22.83 -11.22
N ILE A 91 1.76 -21.64 -10.64
CA ILE A 91 0.95 -21.41 -9.44
C ILE A 91 -0.49 -21.90 -9.64
N TYR A 92 -1.10 -21.56 -10.77
CA TYR A 92 -2.47 -21.96 -11.11
C TYR A 92 -2.59 -23.48 -11.27
N ARG A 93 -1.68 -24.11 -12.00
CA ARG A 93 -1.68 -25.58 -12.18
C ARG A 93 -1.54 -26.34 -10.86
N HIS A 94 -0.65 -25.89 -9.98
CA HIS A 94 -0.39 -26.56 -8.69
C HIS A 94 -1.28 -26.09 -7.54
N GLN A 95 -2.14 -25.09 -7.79
CA GLN A 95 -3.03 -24.52 -6.77
C GLN A 95 -2.28 -24.00 -5.53
N ALA A 96 -1.08 -23.42 -5.74
CA ALA A 96 -0.23 -22.93 -4.65
C ALA A 96 -0.71 -21.58 -4.10
N ASN A 97 -0.47 -21.35 -2.81
CA ASN A 97 -0.62 -20.01 -2.23
C ASN A 97 0.53 -19.12 -2.71
N TYR A 98 0.26 -17.83 -2.89
CA TYR A 98 1.25 -16.87 -3.36
C TYR A 98 1.05 -15.47 -2.78
N ALA A 99 2.08 -14.64 -2.89
CA ALA A 99 2.00 -13.21 -2.62
C ALA A 99 2.74 -12.45 -3.73
N VAL A 100 2.38 -11.19 -3.93
CA VAL A 100 3.01 -10.31 -4.92
C VAL A 100 3.55 -9.10 -4.20
N ARG A 101 4.84 -8.82 -4.36
CA ARG A 101 5.50 -7.70 -3.70
C ARG A 101 6.14 -6.76 -4.72
N SER A 102 5.69 -5.51 -4.69
CA SER A 102 6.31 -4.38 -5.37
C SER A 102 7.20 -3.62 -4.36
N GLY A 103 6.61 -2.61 -3.72
CA GLY A 103 7.22 -1.78 -2.68
C GLY A 103 7.52 -2.51 -1.37
N GLY A 104 6.72 -3.53 -1.06
CA GLY A 104 6.67 -4.15 0.26
C GLY A 104 6.15 -3.22 1.36
N HIS A 105 5.52 -2.10 1.02
CA HIS A 105 5.16 -1.01 1.95
C HIS A 105 3.77 -1.18 2.60
N THR A 106 3.38 -2.42 2.91
CA THR A 106 2.10 -2.67 3.57
C THR A 106 2.26 -2.61 5.09
N GLY A 107 1.37 -1.88 5.77
CA GLY A 107 1.22 -1.97 7.22
C GLY A 107 0.53 -3.24 7.67
N MET A 108 0.02 -4.07 6.76
CA MET A 108 -0.80 -5.24 7.08
C MET A 108 -0.01 -6.54 7.09
N ALA A 109 -0.30 -7.35 8.10
CA ALA A 109 0.24 -8.69 8.23
C ALA A 109 -0.17 -9.58 7.02
N GLY A 110 0.81 -10.22 6.40
CA GLY A 110 0.66 -11.18 5.31
C GLY A 110 0.46 -10.61 3.91
N TRP A 111 0.24 -9.30 3.71
CA TRP A 111 -0.21 -8.80 2.39
C TRP A 111 0.87 -8.78 1.29
N ASP A 112 2.15 -8.83 1.64
CA ASP A 112 3.27 -8.79 0.71
C ASP A 112 4.25 -9.98 0.86
N SER A 113 3.87 -11.01 1.61
CA SER A 113 4.67 -12.23 1.80
C SER A 113 3.75 -13.44 2.03
N VAL A 114 4.28 -14.66 1.98
CA VAL A 114 3.48 -15.89 2.06
C VAL A 114 4.22 -17.01 2.78
N GLN A 115 3.52 -17.79 3.59
CA GLN A 115 4.07 -18.99 4.23
C GLN A 115 3.94 -20.21 3.30
N ASN A 116 5.04 -20.95 3.10
CA ASN A 116 5.10 -22.19 2.31
C ASN A 116 4.57 -22.07 0.87
N GLY A 117 4.41 -20.84 0.37
CA GLY A 117 3.91 -20.50 -0.95
C GLY A 117 5.00 -19.89 -1.83
N VAL A 118 4.59 -19.20 -2.90
CA VAL A 118 5.52 -18.54 -3.82
C VAL A 118 5.41 -17.03 -3.64
N LEU A 119 6.52 -16.37 -3.29
CA LEU A 119 6.58 -14.92 -3.30
C LEU A 119 7.04 -14.43 -4.67
N ILE A 120 6.23 -13.64 -5.34
CA ILE A 120 6.59 -12.97 -6.60
C ILE A 120 7.11 -11.57 -6.24
N ASP A 121 8.43 -11.41 -6.27
CA ASP A 121 9.13 -10.17 -5.95
C ASP A 121 9.43 -9.39 -7.22
N MET A 122 8.69 -8.31 -7.44
CA MET A 122 8.75 -7.50 -8.66
C MET A 122 9.96 -6.55 -8.71
N SER A 123 10.88 -6.60 -7.74
CA SER A 123 12.01 -5.68 -7.60
C SER A 123 12.96 -5.60 -8.80
N LYS A 124 12.93 -6.57 -9.72
CA LYS A 124 13.76 -6.56 -10.94
C LYS A 124 13.08 -5.98 -12.18
N LEU A 125 11.79 -5.68 -12.11
CA LEU A 125 11.04 -4.96 -13.16
C LEU A 125 11.16 -3.45 -12.88
N THR A 126 12.16 -2.79 -13.45
CA THR A 126 12.56 -1.42 -13.06
C THR A 126 12.66 -0.42 -14.23
N ASP A 127 12.07 -0.78 -15.37
CA ASP A 127 12.09 0.12 -16.53
C ASP A 127 11.25 1.39 -16.29
N PHE A 128 11.76 2.48 -16.84
CA PHE A 128 11.14 3.80 -16.86
C PHE A 128 11.34 4.40 -18.25
N SER A 129 10.31 5.03 -18.80
CA SER A 129 10.48 5.92 -19.95
C SER A 129 9.43 7.02 -19.96
N PHE A 130 9.80 8.18 -20.48
CA PHE A 130 8.88 9.28 -20.71
C PHE A 130 8.60 9.42 -22.21
N ASN A 131 7.32 9.47 -22.58
CA ASN A 131 6.88 9.69 -23.95
C ASN A 131 6.32 11.11 -24.09
N VAL A 132 7.10 11.97 -24.75
CA VAL A 132 6.82 13.41 -24.89
C VAL A 132 5.50 13.69 -25.59
N LYS A 133 5.18 12.96 -26.67
CA LYS A 133 4.01 13.26 -27.52
C LYS A 133 2.66 12.99 -26.83
N PRO A 134 2.38 11.79 -26.28
CA PRO A 134 1.16 11.56 -25.53
C PRO A 134 1.24 12.13 -24.10
N GLY A 135 2.41 12.60 -23.64
CA GLY A 135 2.59 13.11 -22.28
C GLY A 135 2.39 12.01 -21.24
N THR A 136 3.00 10.84 -21.45
CA THR A 136 2.86 9.69 -20.55
C THR A 136 4.20 9.15 -20.08
N ILE A 137 4.21 8.54 -18.89
CA ILE A 137 5.37 7.89 -18.28
C ILE A 137 5.05 6.42 -18.12
N PHE A 138 5.90 5.56 -18.68
CA PHE A 138 5.88 4.13 -18.40
C PHE A 138 6.73 3.85 -17.17
N VAL A 139 6.18 3.06 -16.24
CA VAL A 139 6.89 2.58 -15.05
C VAL A 139 6.61 1.11 -14.81
N GLU A 140 7.64 0.39 -14.42
CA GLU A 140 7.53 -0.99 -13.97
C GLU A 140 7.39 -1.11 -12.44
N PRO A 141 6.79 -2.21 -11.95
CA PRO A 141 6.37 -2.32 -10.56
C PRO A 141 7.48 -2.39 -9.51
N GLY A 142 8.72 -2.65 -9.90
CA GLY A 142 9.88 -2.69 -9.01
C GLY A 142 10.36 -1.31 -8.57
N LEU A 143 10.03 -0.24 -9.30
CA LEU A 143 10.45 1.12 -8.96
C LEU A 143 9.78 1.65 -7.67
N ARG A 144 10.50 2.54 -6.98
CA ARG A 144 9.97 3.36 -5.88
C ARG A 144 9.62 4.76 -6.37
N TRP A 145 8.68 5.43 -5.71
CA TRP A 145 8.23 6.76 -6.15
C TRP A 145 9.34 7.80 -6.17
N GLY A 146 10.29 7.75 -5.25
CA GLY A 146 11.47 8.63 -5.26
C GLY A 146 12.29 8.50 -6.55
N ASP A 147 12.53 7.27 -7.01
CA ASP A 147 13.25 7.00 -8.25
C ASP A 147 12.48 7.50 -9.48
N ILE A 148 11.16 7.28 -9.48
CA ILE A 148 10.26 7.74 -10.56
C ILE A 148 10.27 9.26 -10.64
N TYR A 149 10.10 9.96 -9.50
CA TYR A 149 10.10 11.42 -9.48
C TYR A 149 11.46 12.00 -9.84
N LYS A 150 12.55 11.39 -9.39
CA LYS A 150 13.91 11.82 -9.76
C LYS A 150 14.11 11.78 -11.27
N ARG A 151 13.73 10.67 -11.93
CA ARG A 151 13.84 10.53 -13.40
C ARG A 151 12.87 11.47 -14.13
N ALA A 152 11.65 11.64 -13.64
CA ALA A 152 10.64 12.49 -14.28
C ALA A 152 10.96 13.99 -14.17
N ALA A 153 11.61 14.42 -13.08
CA ALA A 153 12.03 15.80 -12.87
C ALA A 153 13.01 16.31 -13.95
N GLU A 154 13.80 15.44 -14.58
CA GLU A 154 14.66 15.79 -15.73
C GLU A 154 13.86 16.34 -16.92
N TYR A 155 12.58 15.97 -17.02
CA TYR A 155 11.66 16.39 -18.08
C TYR A 155 10.66 17.45 -17.61
N GLY A 156 10.79 17.94 -16.38
CA GLY A 156 9.90 18.96 -15.80
C GLY A 156 8.48 18.47 -15.49
N VAL A 157 8.29 17.14 -15.38
CA VAL A 157 6.99 16.51 -15.16
C VAL A 157 7.03 15.51 -14.01
N ALA A 158 5.86 15.11 -13.51
CA ALA A 158 5.70 13.98 -12.61
C ALA A 158 4.39 13.23 -12.87
N PRO A 159 4.34 11.90 -12.68
CA PRO A 159 3.08 11.19 -12.59
C PRO A 159 2.44 11.42 -11.21
N MET A 160 1.14 11.15 -11.07
CA MET A 160 0.54 11.08 -9.73
C MET A 160 0.98 9.78 -9.04
N GLY A 161 1.84 9.92 -8.04
CA GLY A 161 2.33 8.80 -7.24
C GLY A 161 2.20 9.03 -5.74
N GLY A 162 2.87 8.18 -4.95
CA GLY A 162 2.87 8.29 -3.49
C GLY A 162 3.56 9.55 -2.98
N ARG A 163 3.07 10.07 -1.85
CA ARG A 163 3.69 11.18 -1.09
C ARG A 163 5.01 10.78 -0.42
N VAL A 164 5.20 9.48 -0.16
CA VAL A 164 6.38 8.94 0.52
C VAL A 164 7.25 8.19 -0.50
N GLN A 165 8.51 8.61 -0.63
CA GLN A 165 9.39 8.22 -1.75
C GLN A 165 9.73 6.72 -1.82
N HIS A 166 9.84 6.01 -0.69
CA HIS A 166 10.19 4.58 -0.68
C HIS A 166 8.99 3.65 -0.95
N VAL A 167 7.77 4.20 -1.12
CA VAL A 167 6.57 3.41 -1.43
C VAL A 167 6.67 2.88 -2.86
N GLY A 168 6.19 1.66 -3.10
CA GLY A 168 6.14 1.06 -4.44
C GLY A 168 4.91 1.48 -5.25
N THR A 169 4.95 1.19 -6.55
CA THR A 169 3.90 1.55 -7.51
C THR A 169 2.58 0.81 -7.32
N GLY A 170 2.55 -0.30 -6.56
CA GLY A 170 1.31 -0.97 -6.17
C GLY A 170 0.28 -0.05 -5.49
N LEU A 171 0.73 1.10 -4.95
CA LEU A 171 -0.09 2.21 -4.49
C LEU A 171 -1.18 2.64 -5.50
N VAL A 172 -0.86 2.64 -6.80
CA VAL A 172 -1.81 2.98 -7.88
C VAL A 172 -3.03 2.06 -7.85
N LEU A 173 -2.83 0.76 -7.60
CA LEU A 173 -3.93 -0.21 -7.60
C LEU A 173 -4.88 -0.02 -6.42
N GLY A 174 -4.38 0.52 -5.30
CA GLY A 174 -5.20 0.88 -4.13
C GLY A 174 -5.78 2.30 -4.18
N GLY A 175 -5.61 3.02 -5.29
CA GLY A 175 -6.07 4.40 -5.45
C GLY A 175 -4.88 5.35 -5.38
N GLY A 176 -4.31 5.48 -4.18
CA GLY A 176 -3.10 6.26 -3.96
C GLY A 176 -3.34 7.77 -3.79
N LEU A 177 -2.59 8.38 -2.87
CA LEU A 177 -2.66 9.80 -2.55
C LEU A 177 -1.33 10.46 -2.92
N SER A 178 -1.42 11.56 -3.64
CA SER A 178 -0.30 12.32 -4.19
C SER A 178 -0.30 13.76 -3.68
N LEU A 179 0.84 14.45 -3.74
CA LEU A 179 0.88 15.91 -3.57
C LEU A 179 0.07 16.65 -4.65
N LEU A 180 -0.20 15.97 -5.77
CA LEU A 180 -1.00 16.45 -6.89
C LEU A 180 -2.49 16.09 -6.79
N SER A 181 -2.89 15.33 -5.76
CA SER A 181 -4.24 14.79 -5.68
C SER A 181 -5.36 15.83 -5.61
N PRO A 182 -5.22 16.94 -4.86
CA PRO A 182 -6.24 18.00 -4.84
C PRO A 182 -6.57 18.56 -6.23
N GLN A 183 -5.60 18.55 -7.15
CA GLN A 183 -5.77 19.05 -8.51
C GLN A 183 -6.25 18.01 -9.52
N TYR A 184 -5.83 16.75 -9.39
CA TYR A 184 -5.95 15.77 -10.49
C TYR A 184 -6.57 14.42 -10.11
N GLY A 185 -6.99 14.23 -8.86
CA GLY A 185 -7.64 12.99 -8.41
C GLY A 185 -6.73 12.06 -7.61
N TYR A 186 -7.15 10.81 -7.44
CA TYR A 186 -6.27 9.79 -6.88
C TYR A 186 -5.15 9.43 -7.85
N ALA A 187 -4.05 8.86 -7.37
CA ALA A 187 -2.95 8.43 -8.24
C ALA A 187 -3.43 7.49 -9.37
N CYS A 188 -4.40 6.63 -9.07
CA CYS A 188 -5.04 5.74 -10.03
C CYS A 188 -5.78 6.46 -11.15
N ASP A 189 -6.28 7.69 -10.93
CA ASP A 189 -6.98 8.48 -11.94
C ASP A 189 -6.06 8.98 -13.04
N GLY A 190 -4.74 8.96 -12.80
CA GLY A 190 -3.70 9.23 -13.79
C GLY A 190 -3.31 8.02 -14.63
N LEU A 191 -3.87 6.82 -14.38
CA LEU A 191 -3.59 5.63 -15.17
C LEU A 191 -4.17 5.79 -16.59
N VAL A 192 -3.35 5.49 -17.60
CA VAL A 192 -3.71 5.50 -19.03
C VAL A 192 -3.84 4.08 -19.56
N SER A 193 -2.89 3.21 -19.21
CA SER A 193 -2.94 1.80 -19.55
C SER A 193 -2.21 0.95 -18.51
N ALA A 194 -2.53 -0.34 -18.46
CA ALA A 194 -1.79 -1.32 -17.66
C ALA A 194 -1.58 -2.61 -18.44
N GLU A 195 -0.39 -3.19 -18.31
CA GLU A 195 -0.12 -4.55 -18.76
C GLU A 195 -0.31 -5.51 -17.58
N ILE A 196 -1.13 -6.55 -17.76
CA ILE A 196 -1.59 -7.44 -16.69
C ILE A 196 -1.35 -8.89 -17.07
N VAL A 197 -0.85 -9.69 -16.13
CA VAL A 197 -0.85 -11.14 -16.15
C VAL A 197 -2.05 -11.65 -15.36
N MET A 198 -2.94 -12.37 -16.02
CA MET A 198 -4.14 -12.95 -15.44
C MET A 198 -3.82 -14.21 -14.63
N VAL A 199 -4.80 -14.75 -13.89
CA VAL A 199 -4.60 -15.94 -13.04
C VAL A 199 -4.24 -17.21 -13.81
N ASP A 200 -4.67 -17.33 -15.07
CA ASP A 200 -4.29 -18.40 -15.99
C ASP A 200 -2.94 -18.17 -16.69
N GLY A 201 -2.29 -17.05 -16.40
CA GLY A 201 -1.04 -16.61 -17.01
C GLY A 201 -1.17 -16.09 -18.45
N SER A 202 -2.38 -15.82 -18.94
CA SER A 202 -2.56 -14.99 -20.13
C SER A 202 -2.18 -13.53 -19.84
N THR A 203 -1.70 -12.81 -20.84
CA THR A 203 -1.33 -11.39 -20.73
C THR A 203 -2.33 -10.50 -21.46
N ARG A 204 -2.58 -9.30 -20.93
CA ARG A 204 -3.48 -8.32 -21.52
C ARG A 204 -2.97 -6.90 -21.31
N ARG A 205 -3.22 -6.02 -22.28
CA ARG A 205 -3.12 -4.57 -22.11
C ARG A 205 -4.51 -3.98 -21.95
N VAL A 206 -4.79 -3.39 -20.79
CA VAL A 206 -6.09 -2.78 -20.48
C VAL A 206 -6.00 -1.26 -20.54
N THR A 207 -7.03 -0.66 -21.12
CA THR A 207 -7.19 0.79 -21.33
C THR A 207 -8.67 1.14 -21.15
N ALA A 208 -9.01 2.43 -21.21
CA ALA A 208 -10.40 2.87 -21.21
C ALA A 208 -11.17 2.39 -22.46
N GLU A 209 -10.48 2.06 -23.56
CA GLU A 209 -11.08 1.66 -24.83
C GLU A 209 -11.14 0.12 -24.98
N THR A 210 -10.11 -0.59 -24.52
CA THR A 210 -9.99 -2.05 -24.76
C THR A 210 -10.74 -2.91 -23.75
N ASP A 211 -10.74 -2.54 -22.47
CA ASP A 211 -11.53 -3.20 -21.42
C ASP A 211 -11.89 -2.19 -20.32
N PRO A 212 -12.81 -1.24 -20.57
CA PRO A 212 -13.12 -0.15 -19.67
C PRO A 212 -13.51 -0.59 -18.26
N GLN A 213 -14.16 -1.75 -18.15
CA GLN A 213 -14.66 -2.25 -16.88
C GLN A 213 -13.54 -2.83 -16.01
N LEU A 214 -12.66 -3.65 -16.59
CA LEU A 214 -11.47 -4.14 -15.89
C LEU A 214 -10.50 -2.99 -15.60
N PHE A 215 -10.35 -2.06 -16.54
CA PHE A 215 -9.53 -0.87 -16.37
C PHE A 215 -9.99 0.01 -15.19
N ARG A 216 -11.30 0.24 -15.06
CA ARG A 216 -11.85 0.94 -13.89
C ARG A 216 -11.69 0.13 -12.60
N ALA A 217 -11.80 -1.20 -12.66
CA ALA A 217 -11.66 -2.08 -11.50
C ALA A 217 -10.26 -2.02 -10.87
N ILE A 218 -9.20 -2.00 -11.68
CA ILE A 218 -7.83 -1.91 -11.16
C ILE A 218 -7.47 -0.52 -10.62
N LYS A 219 -8.27 0.51 -10.94
CA LYS A 219 -8.12 1.85 -10.35
C LYS A 219 -8.76 1.86 -8.96
N GLY A 220 -8.01 1.50 -7.93
CA GLY A 220 -8.50 1.48 -6.54
C GLY A 220 -9.01 0.13 -6.04
N GLY A 221 -9.28 -0.84 -6.92
CA GLY A 221 -9.75 -2.18 -6.54
C GLY A 221 -8.68 -3.15 -6.03
N GLY A 222 -7.42 -2.72 -5.94
CA GLY A 222 -6.30 -3.53 -5.48
C GLY A 222 -5.78 -4.55 -6.51
N GLY A 223 -4.79 -5.34 -6.10
CA GLY A 223 -4.05 -6.27 -6.97
C GLY A 223 -4.68 -7.65 -7.16
N ARG A 224 -6.00 -7.75 -7.11
CA ARG A 224 -6.74 -9.03 -7.15
C ARG A 224 -7.24 -9.44 -8.53
N PHE A 225 -7.18 -8.53 -9.49
CA PHE A 225 -7.65 -8.74 -10.86
C PHE A 225 -6.59 -9.37 -11.78
N GLY A 226 -5.36 -9.52 -11.28
CA GLY A 226 -4.18 -9.95 -12.02
C GLY A 226 -2.95 -9.19 -11.53
N ILE A 227 -1.78 -9.61 -11.99
CA ILE A 227 -0.50 -8.99 -11.65
C ILE A 227 -0.17 -7.94 -12.70
N VAL A 228 -0.16 -6.67 -12.29
CA VAL A 228 0.25 -5.58 -13.17
C VAL A 228 1.77 -5.56 -13.30
N THR A 229 2.26 -5.67 -14.52
CA THR A 229 3.70 -5.71 -14.86
C THR A 229 4.22 -4.41 -15.44
N ARG A 230 3.33 -3.51 -15.88
CA ARG A 230 3.68 -2.18 -16.37
C ARG A 230 2.49 -1.23 -16.22
N TYR A 231 2.77 -0.01 -15.80
CA TYR A 231 1.81 1.10 -15.76
C TYR A 231 2.21 2.14 -16.80
N GLU A 232 1.23 2.69 -17.51
CA GLU A 232 1.37 3.94 -18.25
C GLU A 232 0.57 5.02 -17.51
N LEU A 233 1.24 6.07 -17.07
CA LEU A 233 0.69 7.13 -16.24
C LEU A 233 0.75 8.46 -16.97
N LYS A 234 -0.27 9.32 -16.80
CA LYS A 234 -0.23 10.70 -17.28
C LYS A 234 0.93 11.46 -16.63
N ALA A 235 1.64 12.26 -17.41
CA ALA A 235 2.68 13.16 -16.94
C ALA A 235 2.12 14.56 -16.73
N TYR A 236 2.23 15.09 -15.51
CA TYR A 236 1.75 16.42 -15.15
C TYR A 236 2.91 17.42 -15.06
N PRO A 237 2.78 18.64 -15.58
CA PRO A 237 3.81 19.66 -15.44
C PRO A 237 4.04 20.04 -13.97
N THR A 238 5.26 19.83 -13.50
CA THR A 238 5.69 20.12 -12.13
C THR A 238 6.91 21.02 -12.04
N GLY A 239 7.57 21.28 -13.16
CA GLY A 239 8.89 21.93 -13.18
C GLY A 239 10.01 20.92 -12.94
N THR A 240 11.21 21.31 -13.33
CA THR A 240 12.47 20.62 -13.06
C THR A 240 12.88 20.79 -11.60
N ASN A 241 14.02 20.22 -11.21
CA ASN A 241 14.51 20.40 -9.84
C ASN A 241 14.93 21.85 -9.52
N ASP A 242 15.26 22.63 -10.54
CA ASP A 242 15.67 24.03 -10.39
C ASP A 242 14.45 24.95 -10.28
N ASP A 243 13.29 24.51 -10.77
CA ASP A 243 12.03 25.24 -10.72
C ASP A 243 11.41 25.18 -9.32
N LYS A 244 11.68 26.20 -8.49
CA LYS A 244 11.12 26.34 -7.13
C LYS A 244 9.66 26.85 -7.12
N ASN A 245 8.81 26.23 -7.94
CA ASN A 245 7.41 26.63 -8.14
C ASN A 245 6.45 26.09 -7.06
N TRP A 246 7.00 25.52 -5.99
CA TRP A 246 6.25 25.11 -4.80
C TRP A 246 6.79 25.87 -3.58
N TYR A 247 5.91 26.08 -2.61
CA TYR A 247 6.27 26.55 -1.29
C TYR A 247 5.64 25.62 -0.26
N GLY A 248 6.41 25.17 0.73
CA GLY A 248 5.90 24.20 1.68
C GLY A 248 6.93 23.74 2.68
N GLY A 249 6.57 22.73 3.46
CA GLY A 249 7.41 22.23 4.54
C GLY A 249 6.62 21.50 5.62
N SER A 250 7.23 21.43 6.80
CA SER A 250 6.59 20.92 8.00
C SER A 250 6.36 22.03 9.02
N ILE A 251 5.30 21.87 9.81
CA ILE A 251 5.08 22.62 11.04
C ILE A 251 4.92 21.64 12.20
N THR A 252 5.38 22.00 13.39
CA THR A 252 5.33 21.12 14.57
C THR A 252 4.76 21.84 15.78
N ALA A 253 3.72 21.25 16.38
CA ALA A 253 3.15 21.66 17.65
C ALA A 253 3.62 20.69 18.75
N LEU A 254 4.12 21.24 19.86
CA LEU A 254 4.61 20.47 21.01
C LEU A 254 3.73 20.61 22.26
N THR A 255 2.61 21.33 22.15
CA THR A 255 1.64 21.54 23.24
C THR A 255 0.36 20.75 22.97
N PRO A 256 -0.36 20.29 24.02
CA PRO A 256 -1.68 19.70 23.87
C PRO A 256 -2.66 20.58 23.09
N GLU A 257 -2.71 21.88 23.43
CA GLU A 257 -3.53 22.87 22.73
C GLU A 257 -3.18 22.96 21.25
N GLY A 258 -1.89 22.98 20.89
CA GLY A 258 -1.46 23.03 19.50
C GLY A 258 -1.88 21.79 18.70
N MET A 259 -1.88 20.61 19.32
CA MET A 259 -2.39 19.38 18.69
C MET A 259 -3.91 19.41 18.50
N ASP A 260 -4.65 19.87 19.51
CA ASP A 260 -6.11 20.04 19.41
C ASP A 260 -6.46 21.04 18.27
N LEU A 261 -5.74 22.17 18.19
CA LEU A 261 -5.89 23.14 17.11
C LEU A 261 -5.53 22.57 15.73
N MET A 262 -4.51 21.71 15.62
CA MET A 262 -4.19 21.05 14.35
C MET A 262 -5.34 20.19 13.84
N VAL A 263 -6.00 19.42 14.71
CA VAL A 263 -7.18 18.61 14.33
C VAL A 263 -8.33 19.52 13.90
N GLN A 264 -8.63 20.56 14.70
CA GLN A 264 -9.70 21.52 14.42
C GLN A 264 -9.48 22.27 13.09
N TYR A 265 -8.26 22.75 12.84
CA TYR A 265 -7.92 23.47 11.62
C TYR A 265 -7.87 22.56 10.40
N THR A 266 -7.58 21.26 10.58
CA THR A 266 -7.73 20.28 9.51
C THR A 266 -9.19 20.09 9.13
N GLU A 267 -10.11 20.00 10.10
CA GLU A 267 -11.55 19.93 9.82
C GLU A 267 -12.03 21.20 9.09
N LYS A 268 -11.62 22.38 9.56
CA LYS A 268 -11.91 23.66 8.93
C LYS A 268 -11.39 23.72 7.49
N PHE A 269 -10.17 23.25 7.24
CA PHE A 269 -9.59 23.16 5.90
C PHE A 269 -10.37 22.22 4.99
N VAL A 270 -10.84 21.07 5.51
CA VAL A 270 -11.68 20.13 4.76
C VAL A 270 -13.02 20.76 4.40
N ALA A 271 -13.64 21.48 5.34
CA ALA A 271 -14.93 22.16 5.15
C ALA A 271 -14.88 23.39 4.23
N ALA A 272 -13.72 24.04 4.12
CA ALA A 272 -13.52 25.20 3.27
C ALA A 272 -13.62 24.85 1.78
N THR A 273 -13.90 25.89 0.97
CA THR A 273 -13.85 25.81 -0.49
C THR A 273 -12.53 25.25 -0.97
N ASP A 274 -12.58 24.47 -2.03
CA ASP A 274 -11.42 23.80 -2.57
C ASP A 274 -10.41 24.78 -3.17
N ASP A 275 -9.16 24.62 -2.75
CA ASP A 275 -8.00 25.11 -3.48
C ASP A 275 -7.25 23.89 -4.06
N PRO A 276 -7.24 23.70 -5.39
CA PRO A 276 -6.60 22.54 -6.00
C PRO A 276 -5.07 22.54 -5.89
N LYS A 277 -4.44 23.66 -5.49
CA LYS A 277 -2.99 23.77 -5.37
C LYS A 277 -2.48 23.53 -3.95
N ALA A 278 -3.37 23.48 -2.96
CA ALA A 278 -3.04 23.29 -1.56
C ALA A 278 -3.17 21.81 -1.16
N THR A 279 -2.08 21.24 -0.66
CA THR A 279 -2.05 19.87 -0.11
C THR A 279 -1.68 19.90 1.37
N LEU A 280 -2.45 19.15 2.15
CA LEU A 280 -2.31 19.03 3.61
C LEU A 280 -2.21 17.55 4.01
N LEU A 281 -1.31 17.26 4.95
CA LEU A 281 -1.35 16.07 5.80
C LEU A 281 -1.11 16.51 7.23
N THR A 282 -2.01 16.15 8.14
CA THR A 282 -1.87 16.44 9.57
C THR A 282 -1.67 15.14 10.33
N ASN A 283 -0.65 15.07 11.19
CA ASN A 283 -0.41 13.93 12.08
C ASN A 283 -0.35 14.42 13.51
N VAL A 284 -1.11 13.80 14.41
CA VAL A 284 -1.08 14.11 15.84
C VAL A 284 -0.96 12.81 16.63
N GLY A 285 -0.13 12.80 17.66
CA GLY A 285 0.08 11.58 18.44
C GLY A 285 1.34 11.64 19.29
N MET A 286 2.03 10.51 19.38
CA MET A 286 3.23 10.40 20.20
C MET A 286 4.29 9.47 19.58
N LEU A 287 5.54 9.71 19.97
CA LEU A 287 6.67 8.82 19.74
C LEU A 287 7.53 8.76 21.00
N LYS A 288 8.30 7.69 21.18
CA LYS A 288 9.31 7.63 22.23
C LYS A 288 10.58 8.36 21.80
N GLN A 289 10.99 9.34 22.60
CA GLN A 289 12.28 10.01 22.50
C GLN A 289 13.09 9.66 23.76
N ASN A 290 14.24 9.00 23.60
CA ASN A 290 15.07 8.52 24.72
C ASN A 290 14.29 7.68 25.75
N GLY A 291 13.34 6.86 25.27
CA GLY A 291 12.50 6.00 26.09
C GLY A 291 11.30 6.69 26.78
N ALA A 292 11.22 8.02 26.72
CA ALA A 292 10.09 8.79 27.24
C ALA A 292 9.11 9.18 26.12
N PRO A 293 7.79 9.23 26.38
CA PRO A 293 6.82 9.68 25.39
C PRO A 293 6.98 11.18 25.11
N LEU A 294 7.06 11.53 23.83
CA LEU A 294 6.94 12.89 23.32
C LEU A 294 5.63 12.96 22.53
N TYR A 295 4.70 13.77 23.03
CA TYR A 295 3.46 14.09 22.31
C TYR A 295 3.70 15.28 21.38
N LEU A 296 3.29 15.14 20.13
CA LEU A 296 3.47 16.19 19.12
C LEU A 296 2.44 16.09 18.00
N GLY A 297 2.19 17.25 17.40
CA GLY A 297 1.50 17.39 16.12
C GLY A 297 2.48 17.82 15.04
N SER A 298 2.33 17.27 13.83
CA SER A 298 3.08 17.64 12.64
C SER A 298 2.13 17.88 11.47
N GLY A 299 2.18 19.07 10.88
CA GLY A 299 1.49 19.38 9.63
C GLY A 299 2.48 19.42 8.47
N PHE A 300 2.19 18.73 7.38
CA PHE A 300 2.93 18.81 6.12
C PHE A 300 2.09 19.59 5.12
N LEU A 301 2.57 20.79 4.79
CA LEU A 301 1.83 21.81 4.08
C LEU A 301 2.56 22.10 2.77
N PHE A 302 1.88 21.99 1.64
CA PHE A 302 2.47 22.26 0.34
C PHE A 302 1.52 23.06 -0.53
N TYR A 303 2.04 24.09 -1.19
CA TYR A 303 1.31 24.90 -2.14
C TYR A 303 2.07 24.98 -3.47
N LYS A 304 1.39 24.72 -4.58
CA LYS A 304 1.95 24.95 -5.93
C LYS A 304 1.80 26.42 -6.33
N GLY A 305 2.69 27.27 -5.85
CA GLY A 305 2.63 28.72 -6.07
C GLY A 305 3.61 29.49 -5.20
N THR A 306 3.25 30.72 -4.86
CA THR A 306 4.11 31.64 -4.11
C THR A 306 4.01 31.44 -2.59
N GLN A 307 4.92 32.06 -1.85
CA GLN A 307 4.86 32.11 -0.38
C GLN A 307 3.58 32.81 0.12
N ASP A 308 3.12 33.86 -0.56
CA ASP A 308 1.91 34.59 -0.13
C ASP A 308 0.66 33.71 -0.30
N ASP A 309 0.58 32.94 -1.38
CA ASP A 309 -0.49 31.98 -1.59
C ASP A 309 -0.47 30.89 -0.50
N PHE A 310 0.71 30.35 -0.20
CA PHE A 310 0.91 29.39 0.88
C PHE A 310 0.45 29.95 2.24
N ASN A 311 0.89 31.15 2.59
CA ASN A 311 0.53 31.81 3.84
C ASN A 311 -0.99 32.03 3.92
N ALA A 312 -1.64 32.42 2.82
CA ALA A 312 -3.08 32.60 2.76
C ALA A 312 -3.84 31.27 2.95
N ALA A 313 -3.40 30.21 2.27
CA ALA A 313 -4.03 28.90 2.30
C ALA A 313 -3.92 28.22 3.68
N PHE A 314 -2.79 28.42 4.38
CA PHE A 314 -2.49 27.75 5.65
C PHE A 314 -2.42 28.67 6.86
N LYS A 315 -2.98 29.89 6.77
CA LYS A 315 -2.90 30.92 7.82
C LYS A 315 -3.28 30.43 9.22
N ASP A 316 -4.31 29.59 9.32
CA ASP A 316 -4.79 29.09 10.61
C ASP A 316 -3.70 28.23 11.29
N PHE A 317 -3.11 27.32 10.52
CA PHE A 317 -2.02 26.45 10.98
C PHE A 317 -0.76 27.24 11.38
N LEU A 318 -0.39 28.25 10.58
CA LEU A 318 0.77 29.11 10.86
C LEU A 318 0.56 30.03 12.07
N SER A 319 -0.70 30.23 12.49
CA SER A 319 -1.06 31.04 13.65
C SER A 319 -1.12 30.28 14.98
N ILE A 320 -0.91 28.95 14.98
CA ILE A 320 -0.93 28.14 16.20
C ILE A 320 0.15 28.66 17.17
N PRO A 321 -0.20 28.98 18.43
CA PRO A 321 0.77 29.49 19.40
C PRO A 321 1.96 28.54 19.61
N GLY A 322 3.18 29.07 19.49
CA GLY A 322 4.40 28.29 19.69
C GLY A 322 4.71 27.27 18.60
N ILE A 323 4.04 27.35 17.44
CA ILE A 323 4.31 26.46 16.31
C ILE A 323 5.74 26.65 15.80
N ILE A 324 6.43 25.54 15.56
CA ILE A 324 7.75 25.53 14.93
C ILE A 324 7.51 25.31 13.43
N ALA A 325 7.87 26.27 12.58
CA ALA A 325 7.69 26.17 11.13
C ALA A 325 9.02 26.00 10.40
N GLN A 326 9.09 24.99 9.51
CA GLN A 326 10.22 24.70 8.63
C GLN A 326 9.71 24.68 7.19
N THR A 327 9.41 25.86 6.64
CA THR A 327 8.84 26.04 5.31
C THR A 327 9.74 26.86 4.40
N GLN A 328 9.79 26.52 3.11
CA GLN A 328 10.69 27.14 2.14
C GLN A 328 10.18 26.96 0.69
N PRO A 329 10.70 27.75 -0.28
CA PRO A 329 10.54 27.45 -1.70
C PRO A 329 11.20 26.10 -2.03
N MET A 330 10.57 25.30 -2.89
CA MET A 330 11.02 23.96 -3.24
C MET A 330 10.57 23.54 -4.64
N SER A 331 11.29 22.58 -5.23
CA SER A 331 10.82 21.83 -6.39
C SER A 331 9.78 20.79 -5.98
N TYR A 332 9.08 20.21 -6.95
CA TYR A 332 8.18 19.08 -6.66
C TYR A 332 8.92 17.88 -6.06
N LEU A 333 10.14 17.59 -6.56
CA LEU A 333 10.95 16.48 -6.04
C LEU A 333 11.31 16.71 -4.57
N GLU A 334 11.73 17.92 -4.21
CA GLU A 334 12.01 18.30 -2.83
C GLU A 334 10.76 18.21 -1.94
N ALA A 335 9.59 18.66 -2.42
CA ALA A 335 8.34 18.56 -1.68
C ALA A 335 8.00 17.09 -1.34
N THR A 336 8.23 16.16 -2.27
CA THR A 336 8.01 14.72 -2.00
C THR A 336 9.01 14.13 -1.00
N ALA A 337 10.16 14.79 -0.77
CA ALA A 337 11.16 14.37 0.21
C ALA A 337 10.88 14.88 1.63
N VAL A 338 10.02 15.90 1.79
CA VAL A 338 9.67 16.51 3.09
C VAL A 338 8.79 15.61 3.96
N THR A 339 8.15 14.58 3.41
CA THR A 339 7.25 13.68 4.15
C THR A 339 7.95 12.37 4.57
N PRO A 340 8.92 12.34 5.51
CA PRO A 340 9.25 11.11 6.22
C PRO A 340 8.44 11.04 7.52
N LEU A 341 7.59 10.02 7.63
CA LEU A 341 6.72 9.80 8.80
C LEU A 341 7.46 9.14 9.99
N GLY A 342 8.79 9.26 10.05
CA GLY A 342 9.61 8.54 11.05
C GLY A 342 9.56 7.01 10.90
N TRP A 343 9.10 6.52 9.76
CA TRP A 343 8.90 5.11 9.48
C TRP A 343 10.23 4.39 9.20
N ALA A 344 10.61 3.46 10.07
CA ALA A 344 11.73 2.56 9.86
C ALA A 344 11.28 1.13 9.51
N PRO A 345 11.91 0.45 8.54
CA PRO A 345 11.56 -0.92 8.17
C PRO A 345 11.86 -1.97 9.26
N THR A 346 12.48 -1.55 10.37
CA THR A 346 12.80 -2.40 11.51
C THR A 346 11.68 -2.46 12.55
N GLN A 347 10.70 -1.56 12.47
CA GLN A 347 9.58 -1.45 13.42
C GLN A 347 8.35 -2.22 12.92
N ALA A 348 7.51 -2.70 13.84
CA ALA A 348 6.30 -3.43 13.48
C ALA A 348 5.11 -2.47 13.36
N TYR A 349 4.39 -2.52 12.24
CA TYR A 349 3.28 -1.62 11.96
C TYR A 349 1.96 -2.35 11.99
N LYS A 350 0.93 -1.70 12.51
CA LYS A 350 -0.46 -1.95 12.13
C LYS A 350 -1.24 -0.65 12.05
N TRP A 351 -2.14 -0.57 11.09
CA TRP A 351 -2.93 0.61 10.77
C TRP A 351 -4.40 0.36 11.04
N LEU A 352 -5.14 1.42 11.37
CA LEU A 352 -6.59 1.45 11.47
C LEU A 352 -7.05 2.63 10.61
N GLY A 353 -8.07 2.46 9.78
CA GLY A 353 -8.51 3.52 8.86
C GLY A 353 -9.97 3.88 9.02
N GLY A 354 -10.33 5.08 8.61
CA GLY A 354 -11.71 5.50 8.45
C GLY A 354 -11.85 6.81 7.72
N SER A 355 -13.08 7.30 7.61
CA SER A 355 -13.37 8.53 6.89
C SER A 355 -14.46 9.36 7.57
N LEU A 356 -14.28 10.68 7.61
CA LEU A 356 -15.23 11.59 8.27
C LEU A 356 -15.59 12.76 7.36
N TYR A 357 -16.88 13.11 7.34
CA TYR A 357 -17.30 14.43 6.87
C TYR A 357 -16.96 15.48 7.94
N PRO A 358 -16.68 16.73 7.55
CA PRO A 358 -16.59 17.83 8.52
C PRO A 358 -17.95 18.06 9.20
N ASN A 359 -17.93 18.56 10.43
CA ASN A 359 -19.08 18.85 11.27
C ASN A 359 -20.01 17.64 11.52
N SER A 360 -19.45 16.41 11.46
CA SER A 360 -20.18 15.20 11.79
C SER A 360 -20.32 15.03 13.32
N SER A 361 -21.43 14.47 13.80
CA SER A 361 -21.74 14.27 15.23
C SER A 361 -22.76 13.12 15.38
N PRO A 362 -22.76 12.32 16.47
CA PRO A 362 -21.91 12.42 17.66
C PRO A 362 -20.49 11.83 17.51
N ASN A 363 -20.26 10.94 16.53
CA ASN A 363 -18.96 10.28 16.31
C ASN A 363 -18.11 11.04 15.27
N GLY A 364 -18.00 12.35 15.44
CA GLY A 364 -17.25 13.23 14.54
C GLY A 364 -15.78 13.38 14.90
N TRP A 365 -15.14 14.40 14.33
CA TRP A 365 -13.72 14.70 14.48
C TRP A 365 -13.26 14.79 15.94
N GLN A 366 -13.97 15.58 16.76
CA GLN A 366 -13.62 15.77 18.17
C GLN A 366 -13.73 14.47 18.97
N ALA A 367 -14.85 13.73 18.80
CA ALA A 367 -15.06 12.47 19.51
C ALA A 367 -14.00 11.42 19.12
N THR A 368 -13.65 11.34 17.83
CA THR A 368 -12.56 10.46 17.37
C THR A 368 -11.21 10.88 17.94
N TRP A 369 -10.92 12.17 17.98
CA TRP A 369 -9.67 12.66 18.56
C TRP A 369 -9.57 12.40 20.07
N ASP A 370 -10.66 12.58 20.82
CA ASP A 370 -10.71 12.25 22.25
C ASP A 370 -10.50 10.73 22.49
N ASN A 371 -11.08 9.89 21.62
CA ASN A 371 -10.83 8.44 21.66
C ASN A 371 -9.37 8.09 21.33
N VAL A 372 -8.72 8.82 20.41
CA VAL A 372 -7.29 8.64 20.13
C VAL A 372 -6.45 8.99 21.36
N LYS A 373 -6.68 10.16 21.98
CA LYS A 373 -5.97 10.56 23.21
C LYS A 373 -6.11 9.50 24.30
N ALA A 374 -7.33 9.00 24.53
CA ALA A 374 -7.58 7.94 25.50
C ALA A 374 -6.85 6.62 25.15
N PHE A 375 -6.82 6.23 23.88
CA PHE A 375 -6.07 5.06 23.42
C PHE A 375 -4.57 5.20 23.67
N LEU A 376 -3.99 6.36 23.32
CA LEU A 376 -2.56 6.63 23.48
C LEU A 376 -2.16 6.53 24.95
N HIS A 377 -2.90 7.18 25.86
CA HIS A 377 -2.63 7.11 27.28
C HIS A 377 -2.68 5.68 27.85
N ARG A 378 -3.64 4.85 27.40
CA ARG A 378 -3.74 3.45 27.87
C ARG A 378 -2.60 2.57 27.37
N ASN A 379 -2.08 2.83 26.17
CA ASN A 379 -1.15 1.94 25.48
C ASN A 379 0.28 2.49 25.37
N GLU A 380 0.56 3.64 26.01
CA GLU A 380 1.83 4.38 25.95
C GLU A 380 3.06 3.51 26.25
N ALA A 381 2.96 2.62 27.24
CA ALA A 381 4.06 1.76 27.64
C ALA A 381 4.50 0.79 26.53
N VAL A 382 3.55 0.28 25.75
CA VAL A 382 3.78 -0.76 24.73
C VAL A 382 4.13 -0.15 23.37
N LEU A 383 3.55 0.99 23.05
CA LEU A 383 3.76 1.67 21.77
C LEU A 383 5.17 2.28 21.71
N GLU A 384 5.83 2.15 20.56
CA GLU A 384 7.03 2.91 20.24
C GLU A 384 6.65 4.28 19.66
N SER A 385 5.64 4.29 18.80
CA SER A 385 4.96 5.50 18.35
C SER A 385 3.54 5.18 17.88
N ALA A 386 2.69 6.19 17.85
CA ALA A 386 1.38 6.11 17.25
C ALA A 386 0.88 7.50 16.84
N PHE A 387 0.41 7.60 15.59
CA PHE A 387 -0.06 8.85 15.00
C PHE A 387 -1.42 8.68 14.36
N PHE A 388 -2.32 9.59 14.71
CA PHE A 388 -3.58 9.84 14.01
C PHE A 388 -3.32 10.85 12.90
N SER A 389 -3.38 10.34 11.69
CA SER A 389 -3.03 11.02 10.44
C SER A 389 -4.31 11.36 9.70
N LEU A 390 -4.43 12.58 9.20
CA LEU A 390 -5.62 13.13 8.57
C LEU A 390 -5.24 13.63 7.19
N THR A 391 -5.76 12.98 6.15
CA THR A 391 -5.58 13.40 4.75
C THR A 391 -6.90 13.87 4.15
N PRO A 392 -7.06 15.17 3.86
CA PRO A 392 -8.21 15.69 3.14
C PRO A 392 -8.39 15.04 1.76
N VAL A 393 -9.63 14.74 1.41
CA VAL A 393 -10.10 14.42 0.06
C VAL A 393 -11.07 15.52 -0.35
N LYS A 394 -10.62 16.38 -1.25
CA LYS A 394 -11.36 17.58 -1.66
C LYS A 394 -12.35 17.27 -2.78
N THR A 395 -13.38 18.10 -2.93
CA THR A 395 -14.43 17.90 -3.94
C THR A 395 -13.86 17.88 -5.37
N ASN A 396 -12.94 18.79 -5.71
CA ASN A 396 -12.25 18.85 -6.99
C ASN A 396 -11.46 17.57 -7.26
N GLN A 397 -10.77 17.01 -6.26
CA GLN A 397 -10.11 15.70 -6.39
C GLN A 397 -11.11 14.61 -6.76
N ILE A 398 -12.28 14.57 -6.12
CA ILE A 398 -13.34 13.60 -6.40
C ILE A 398 -13.86 13.78 -7.84
N GLU A 399 -14.20 15.02 -8.22
CA GLU A 399 -14.74 15.34 -9.54
C GLU A 399 -13.75 15.01 -10.66
N GLN A 400 -12.46 15.26 -10.45
CA GLN A 400 -11.41 14.87 -11.40
C GLN A 400 -11.32 13.36 -11.59
N GLY A 401 -11.51 12.58 -10.53
CA GLY A 401 -11.59 11.13 -10.64
C GLY A 401 -12.72 10.68 -11.56
N TYR A 402 -13.92 11.27 -11.42
CA TYR A 402 -15.06 11.00 -12.30
C TYR A 402 -14.82 11.47 -13.74
N GLN A 403 -14.22 12.64 -13.94
CA GLN A 403 -13.87 13.15 -15.27
C GLN A 403 -12.85 12.24 -16.00
N ASN A 404 -11.95 11.59 -15.25
CA ASN A 404 -10.99 10.62 -15.77
C ASN A 404 -11.55 9.18 -15.86
N GLY A 405 -12.87 9.03 -16.06
CA GLY A 405 -13.54 7.73 -16.25
C GLY A 405 -13.95 7.01 -14.96
N GLY A 406 -13.68 7.61 -13.79
CA GLY A 406 -13.96 7.04 -12.48
C GLY A 406 -12.98 5.95 -12.07
N ASN A 407 -13.13 5.52 -10.82
CA ASN A 407 -12.35 4.47 -10.18
C ASN A 407 -13.27 3.58 -9.33
N ALA A 408 -12.70 2.56 -8.70
CA ALA A 408 -13.44 1.61 -7.87
C ALA A 408 -13.89 2.20 -6.53
N ILE A 409 -13.14 3.17 -5.98
CA ILE A 409 -13.47 3.83 -4.71
C ILE A 409 -14.83 4.54 -4.85
N ALA A 410 -15.00 5.27 -5.96
CA ALA A 410 -16.21 6.03 -6.30
C ALA A 410 -16.80 6.78 -5.10
N PRO A 411 -16.02 7.69 -4.47
CA PRO A 411 -16.46 8.42 -3.30
C PRO A 411 -17.68 9.30 -3.62
N PRO A 412 -18.52 9.63 -2.62
CA PRO A 412 -19.64 10.54 -2.81
C PRO A 412 -19.21 11.88 -3.41
N ARG A 413 -19.93 12.33 -4.43
CA ARG A 413 -19.66 13.59 -5.14
C ARG A 413 -20.14 14.82 -4.37
N GLY A 414 -19.57 15.97 -4.67
CA GLY A 414 -20.03 17.27 -4.18
C GLY A 414 -19.75 17.58 -2.70
N LYS A 415 -19.01 16.73 -1.98
CA LYS A 415 -18.63 16.98 -0.59
C LYS A 415 -17.20 16.52 -0.30
N SER A 416 -16.41 17.43 0.26
CA SER A 416 -15.08 17.13 0.80
C SER A 416 -15.20 16.31 2.09
N TYR A 417 -14.24 15.43 2.31
CA TYR A 417 -14.14 14.61 3.52
C TYR A 417 -12.67 14.37 3.87
N VAL A 418 -12.39 13.65 4.96
CA VAL A 418 -11.04 13.24 5.34
C VAL A 418 -10.94 11.72 5.36
N HIS A 419 -9.83 11.17 4.86
CA HIS A 419 -9.37 9.84 5.27
C HIS A 419 -8.51 10.01 6.53
N TRP A 420 -8.85 9.29 7.59
CA TRP A 420 -8.01 9.19 8.76
C TRP A 420 -7.34 7.82 8.83
N LEU A 421 -6.09 7.83 9.28
CA LEU A 421 -5.25 6.67 9.54
C LEU A 421 -4.75 6.78 10.98
N PHE A 422 -5.06 5.79 11.81
CA PHE A 422 -4.42 5.63 13.11
C PHE A 422 -3.35 4.53 13.04
N SER A 423 -2.10 4.96 13.01
CA SER A 423 -0.94 4.08 12.99
C SER A 423 -0.53 3.69 14.41
N ASN A 424 -0.28 2.40 14.63
CA ASN A 424 0.33 1.90 15.86
C ASN A 424 1.63 1.18 15.49
N ILE A 425 2.71 1.56 16.16
CA ILE A 425 4.06 1.14 15.81
C ILE A 425 4.72 0.60 17.07
N LEU A 426 5.28 -0.60 16.97
CA LEU A 426 6.01 -1.25 18.06
C LEU A 426 7.52 -1.17 17.82
N ALA A 427 8.27 -1.34 18.91
CA ALA A 427 9.72 -1.21 18.92
C ALA A 427 10.40 -2.17 17.92
N PRO A 428 11.59 -1.81 17.42
CA PRO A 428 12.34 -2.67 16.52
C PRO A 428 12.49 -4.12 17.01
N GLY A 429 12.44 -5.07 16.08
CA GLY A 429 12.55 -6.51 16.40
C GLY A 429 11.25 -7.15 16.88
N THR A 430 10.16 -6.39 17.01
CA THR A 430 8.84 -6.95 17.31
C THR A 430 8.25 -7.67 16.10
N THR A 431 7.78 -8.90 16.29
CA THR A 431 7.21 -9.74 15.20
C THR A 431 5.74 -10.10 15.41
N ALA A 432 5.13 -9.63 16.50
CA ALA A 432 3.71 -9.76 16.79
C ALA A 432 3.25 -8.64 17.73
N PHE A 433 1.99 -8.26 17.62
CA PHE A 433 1.37 -7.30 18.53
C PHE A 433 0.82 -8.03 19.77
N PRO A 434 0.95 -7.46 20.99
CA PRO A 434 0.34 -8.03 22.19
C PRO A 434 -1.19 -8.11 22.07
N GLN A 435 -1.78 -9.20 22.59
CA GLN A 435 -3.22 -9.42 22.48
C GLN A 435 -4.07 -8.31 23.13
N ALA A 436 -3.61 -7.72 24.24
CA ALA A 436 -4.30 -6.61 24.88
C ALA A 436 -4.39 -5.38 23.96
N LEU A 437 -3.28 -5.06 23.26
CA LEU A 437 -3.26 -3.97 22.28
C LEU A 437 -4.16 -4.28 21.07
N GLU A 438 -4.21 -5.54 20.61
CA GLU A 438 -5.16 -5.94 19.55
C GLU A 438 -6.62 -5.72 19.96
N ASN A 439 -6.97 -6.08 21.20
CA ASN A 439 -8.32 -5.87 21.72
C ASN A 439 -8.67 -4.37 21.74
N ASP A 440 -7.77 -3.54 22.24
CA ASP A 440 -7.93 -2.08 22.27
C ASP A 440 -8.06 -1.49 20.85
N ARG A 441 -7.29 -1.99 19.88
CA ARG A 441 -7.37 -1.58 18.47
C ARG A 441 -8.73 -1.89 17.86
N MET A 442 -9.22 -3.11 18.09
CA MET A 442 -10.54 -3.51 17.56
C MET A 442 -11.68 -2.75 18.24
N ALA A 443 -11.58 -2.49 19.55
CA ALA A 443 -12.52 -1.64 20.25
C ALA A 443 -12.52 -0.19 19.72
N PHE A 444 -11.34 0.35 19.43
CA PHE A 444 -11.21 1.69 18.82
C PHE A 444 -11.94 1.76 17.46
N LEU A 445 -11.79 0.76 16.60
CA LEU A 445 -12.52 0.72 15.31
C LEU A 445 -14.04 0.71 15.50
N GLN A 446 -14.54 -0.06 16.47
CA GLN A 446 -15.97 -0.15 16.74
C GLN A 446 -16.54 1.18 17.26
N GLN A 447 -15.77 1.90 18.07
CA GLN A 447 -16.16 3.19 18.64
C GLN A 447 -16.10 4.35 17.64
N ASN A 448 -15.31 4.20 16.57
CA ASN A 448 -15.06 5.27 15.59
C ASN A 448 -15.44 4.82 14.17
N PRO A 449 -16.73 4.54 13.90
CA PRO A 449 -17.16 4.21 12.56
C PRO A 449 -16.96 5.40 11.60
N SER A 450 -16.73 5.10 10.33
CA SER A 450 -16.71 6.15 9.30
C SER A 450 -18.08 6.82 9.18
N SER A 451 -18.11 8.08 8.73
CA SER A 451 -19.37 8.73 8.40
C SER A 451 -20.13 7.91 7.33
N PRO A 452 -21.46 7.78 7.44
CA PRO A 452 -22.25 6.98 6.51
C PRO A 452 -21.99 7.31 5.03
N GLY A 453 -21.75 6.27 4.23
CA GLY A 453 -21.51 6.38 2.79
C GLY A 453 -20.10 6.79 2.38
N LEU A 454 -19.19 7.11 3.31
CA LEU A 454 -17.80 7.37 2.97
C LEU A 454 -17.00 6.07 2.80
N PRO A 455 -16.09 6.03 1.81
CA PRO A 455 -15.26 4.85 1.59
C PRO A 455 -14.12 4.80 2.61
N LEU A 456 -13.71 3.59 2.97
CA LEU A 456 -12.41 3.31 3.58
C LEU A 456 -11.30 3.44 2.52
N PHE A 457 -10.06 3.70 2.91
CA PHE A 457 -8.94 3.78 1.96
C PHE A 457 -8.06 2.53 2.04
N LEU A 458 -8.01 1.73 0.98
CA LEU A 458 -7.39 0.39 0.99
C LEU A 458 -5.95 0.37 1.52
N ASN A 459 -5.20 1.42 1.21
CA ASN A 459 -3.79 1.50 1.57
C ASN A 459 -3.56 1.89 3.05
N GLU A 460 -4.59 2.26 3.80
CA GLU A 460 -4.47 2.85 5.15
C GLU A 460 -5.47 2.24 6.17
N VAL A 461 -5.80 0.95 6.01
CA VAL A 461 -6.80 0.22 6.82
C VAL A 461 -6.24 -1.06 7.43
N ASP A 462 -6.90 -1.56 8.47
CA ASP A 462 -6.61 -2.88 9.03
C ASP A 462 -7.08 -4.01 8.11
N ALA A 463 -6.41 -5.16 8.16
CA ALA A 463 -6.76 -6.34 7.38
C ALA A 463 -8.16 -6.90 7.70
N THR A 464 -8.69 -6.59 8.88
CA THR A 464 -10.06 -6.96 9.30
C THR A 464 -11.14 -6.03 8.72
N GLN A 465 -10.77 -4.85 8.21
CA GLN A 465 -11.74 -3.89 7.68
C GLN A 465 -12.15 -4.27 6.26
N LYS A 466 -13.46 -4.42 6.05
CA LYS A 466 -14.08 -4.77 4.76
C LYS A 466 -14.08 -3.60 3.78
N THR A 467 -12.88 -3.20 3.37
CA THR A 467 -12.63 -1.94 2.66
C THR A 467 -13.44 -1.84 1.38
N PHE A 468 -13.41 -2.86 0.52
CA PHE A 468 -14.13 -2.80 -0.76
C PHE A 468 -15.65 -2.68 -0.59
N GLN A 469 -16.24 -3.20 0.49
CA GLN A 469 -17.68 -3.09 0.74
C GLN A 469 -18.13 -1.65 1.04
N SER A 470 -17.20 -0.78 1.43
CA SER A 470 -17.46 0.65 1.61
C SER A 470 -17.45 1.45 0.30
N TYR A 471 -17.05 0.85 -0.83
CA TYR A 471 -16.86 1.56 -2.08
C TYR A 471 -18.18 1.80 -2.81
N GLY A 472 -18.34 3.00 -3.38
CA GLY A 472 -19.53 3.35 -4.15
C GLY A 472 -19.72 2.49 -5.41
N TRP A 473 -18.65 1.84 -5.90
CA TRP A 473 -18.68 0.95 -7.06
C TRP A 473 -18.58 -0.54 -6.71
N PHE A 474 -18.79 -0.91 -5.44
CA PHE A 474 -18.58 -2.28 -4.97
C PHE A 474 -19.36 -3.36 -5.74
N PRO A 475 -20.67 -3.21 -6.07
CA PRO A 475 -21.39 -4.24 -6.81
C PRO A 475 -20.79 -4.52 -8.19
N GLN A 476 -20.38 -3.46 -8.90
CA GLN A 476 -19.74 -3.58 -10.20
C GLN A 476 -18.32 -4.12 -10.07
N LEU A 477 -17.57 -3.68 -9.04
CA LEU A 477 -16.22 -4.18 -8.75
C LEU A 477 -16.23 -5.70 -8.55
N LEU A 478 -17.16 -6.20 -7.74
CA LEU A 478 -17.33 -7.63 -7.49
C LEU A 478 -17.74 -8.39 -8.76
N LYS A 479 -18.64 -7.81 -9.58
CA LYS A 479 -19.00 -8.38 -10.89
C LYS A 479 -17.79 -8.48 -11.81
N GLN A 480 -16.94 -7.44 -11.88
CA GLN A 480 -15.73 -7.47 -12.70
C GLN A 480 -14.71 -8.47 -12.16
N TYR A 481 -14.63 -8.65 -10.84
CA TYR A 481 -13.74 -9.63 -10.25
C TYR A 481 -14.10 -11.04 -10.73
N TYR A 482 -15.36 -11.45 -10.61
CA TYR A 482 -15.79 -12.77 -11.09
C TYR A 482 -15.74 -12.92 -12.62
N LYS A 483 -15.70 -11.82 -13.38
CA LYS A 483 -15.43 -11.89 -14.83
C LYS A 483 -13.94 -12.17 -15.11
N ALA A 484 -13.04 -11.55 -14.35
CA ALA A 484 -11.60 -11.71 -14.49
C ALA A 484 -11.06 -13.02 -13.91
N ASP A 485 -11.66 -13.49 -12.81
CA ASP A 485 -11.33 -14.72 -12.10
C ASP A 485 -12.61 -15.44 -11.65
N PRO A 486 -13.30 -16.16 -12.57
CA PRO A 486 -14.59 -16.81 -12.30
C PRO A 486 -14.53 -17.85 -11.19
N THR A 487 -13.35 -18.43 -10.99
CA THR A 487 -13.15 -19.43 -9.95
C THR A 487 -12.80 -18.82 -8.61
N ALA A 488 -12.63 -17.49 -8.50
CA ALA A 488 -12.08 -16.82 -7.31
C ALA A 488 -10.74 -17.41 -6.84
N PHE A 489 -9.88 -17.81 -7.78
CA PHE A 489 -8.57 -18.40 -7.49
C PHE A 489 -7.69 -17.47 -6.66
N SER A 490 -7.52 -16.23 -7.13
CA SER A 490 -6.72 -15.20 -6.46
C SER A 490 -7.23 -14.90 -5.05
N MET A 491 -8.54 -14.82 -4.81
CA MET A 491 -9.08 -14.59 -3.46
C MET A 491 -8.77 -15.73 -2.48
N ARG A 492 -8.68 -16.97 -2.97
CA ARG A 492 -8.34 -18.13 -2.12
C ARG A 492 -6.84 -18.31 -1.94
N LYS A 493 -6.03 -17.94 -2.93
CA LYS A 493 -4.62 -18.36 -3.04
C LYS A 493 -3.62 -17.22 -2.87
N GLN A 494 -3.99 -16.00 -3.26
CA GLN A 494 -3.12 -14.83 -3.11
C GLN A 494 -3.33 -14.22 -1.71
N GLN A 495 -2.23 -13.82 -1.06
CA GLN A 495 -2.31 -13.03 0.17
C GLN A 495 -2.69 -11.57 -0.12
N GLY A 496 -3.34 -10.90 0.83
CA GLY A 496 -3.76 -9.50 0.65
C GLY A 496 -5.23 -9.24 1.03
N PRO A 497 -5.79 -8.08 0.66
CA PRO A 497 -7.17 -7.70 0.98
C PRO A 497 -8.21 -8.59 0.29
N THR A 498 -9.35 -8.84 0.93
CA THR A 498 -10.46 -9.67 0.41
C THR A 498 -11.73 -8.86 0.19
N PHE A 499 -12.63 -9.34 -0.67
CA PHE A 499 -13.96 -8.73 -0.87
C PHE A 499 -14.99 -9.10 0.21
N TRP A 500 -14.76 -10.15 1.00
CA TRP A 500 -15.71 -10.73 1.98
C TRP A 500 -15.12 -10.90 3.38
#